data_AF-A0A367LZV1-F1
#
_entry.id   AF-A0A367LZV1-F1
#
_cell.length_a   1.000
_cell.length_b   1.000
_cell.length_c   1.000
_cell.angle_alpha   90.00
_cell.angle_beta   90.00
_cell.angle_gamma   90.00
#
_symmetry.space_group_name_H-M   'P 1'
#
loop_
_entity.id
_entity.type
_entity.pdbx_description
1 polymer ?
#
loop_
_entity_poly.entity_id
_entity_poly.type
_entity_poly.pdbx_seq_one_letter_code
_entity_poly.pdbx_strand_id
1 'polypeptide(L)'
;MPHSYRKMESPVGTLTLVARDDAFLVAILWQHERPNRVPLDEMRLSEDSSLLAETERQLREYFSGKRSRFELPLDFQGTEFQKKV
;
A
#
# COMPACT_ATOMS: atom_id res chain seq x y z
N MET A 1 -8.77 14.05 -3.92
CA MET A 1 -9.34 13.46 -2.67
C MET A 1 -8.18 12.91 -1.86
N PRO A 2 -8.19 12.99 -0.52
CA PRO A 2 -6.99 12.72 0.27
C PRO A 2 -6.62 11.23 0.22
N HIS A 3 -5.32 10.96 0.19
CA HIS A 3 -4.82 9.60 0.35
C HIS A 3 -4.93 9.19 1.81
N SER A 4 -5.35 7.96 2.08
CA SER A 4 -5.27 7.38 3.42
C SER A 4 -4.01 6.53 3.52
N TYR A 5 -3.39 6.50 4.70
CA TYR A 5 -2.26 5.60 4.93
C TYR A 5 -2.34 4.91 6.28
N ARG A 6 -1.66 3.76 6.36
CA ARG A 6 -1.47 2.97 7.58
C ARG A 6 -0.04 2.44 7.60
N LYS A 7 0.56 2.34 8.78
CA LYS A 7 1.88 1.72 8.97
C LYS A 7 1.71 0.30 9.49
N MET A 8 2.53 -0.62 9.00
CA MET A 8 2.60 -1.98 9.50
C MET A 8 4.04 -2.42 9.74
N GLU A 9 4.26 -3.20 10.78
CA GLU A 9 5.54 -3.88 11.01
C GLU A 9 5.64 -5.13 10.14
N SER A 10 6.79 -5.33 9.50
CA SER A 10 7.06 -6.50 8.66
C SER A 10 8.50 -7.00 8.85
N PRO A 11 8.83 -8.24 8.44
CA PRO A 11 10.19 -8.77 8.53
C PRO A 11 11.25 -7.96 7.76
N VAL A 12 10.80 -7.05 6.88
CA VAL A 12 11.64 -6.19 6.05
C VAL A 12 11.60 -4.73 6.49
N GLY A 13 11.14 -4.47 7.73
CA GLY A 13 11.00 -3.15 8.33
C GLY A 13 9.56 -2.62 8.28
N THR A 14 9.36 -1.39 8.75
CA THR A 14 8.04 -0.76 8.74
C THR A 14 7.63 -0.42 7.30
N LEU A 15 6.45 -0.91 6.89
CA LEU A 15 5.85 -0.59 5.60
C LEU A 15 4.73 0.44 5.79
N THR A 16 4.66 1.42 4.90
CA THR A 16 3.54 2.37 4.86
C THR A 16 2.64 2.01 3.69
N LEU A 17 1.43 1.55 4.00
CA LEU A 17 0.39 1.20 3.06
C LEU A 17 -0.42 2.45 2.73
N VAL A 18 -0.63 2.74 1.46
CA VAL A 18 -1.32 3.96 1.01
C VAL A 18 -2.49 3.58 0.11
N ALA A 19 -3.68 4.02 0.47
CA ALA A 19 -4.91 3.84 -0.29
C ALA A 19 -5.48 5.17 -0.75
N ARG A 20 -6.29 5.11 -1.81
CA ARG A 20 -7.09 6.24 -2.30
C ARG A 20 -8.57 5.89 -2.17
N ASP A 21 -9.31 6.81 -1.57
CA ASP A 21 -10.76 6.70 -1.35
C ASP A 21 -11.19 5.42 -0.59
N ASP A 22 -10.28 4.83 0.19
CA ASP A 22 -10.43 3.51 0.86
C ASP A 22 -10.81 2.35 -0.10
N ALA A 23 -10.67 2.57 -1.40
CA ALA A 23 -11.14 1.66 -2.44
C ALA A 23 -10.00 1.04 -3.24
N PHE A 24 -8.87 1.73 -3.38
CA PHE A 24 -7.72 1.25 -4.15
C PHE A 24 -6.42 1.41 -3.39
N LEU A 25 -5.62 0.35 -3.34
CA LEU A 25 -4.25 0.42 -2.86
C LEU A 25 -3.39 0.99 -3.98
N VAL A 26 -2.70 2.09 -3.70
CA VAL A 26 -1.94 2.85 -4.70
C VAL A 26 -0.43 2.79 -4.46
N ALA A 27 0.02 2.56 -3.22
CA ALA A 27 1.44 2.41 -2.92
C ALA A 27 1.71 1.62 -1.64
N ILE A 28 2.88 0.97 -1.60
CA ILE A 28 3.51 0.44 -0.38
C ILE A 28 4.90 1.06 -0.31
N LEU A 29 5.15 1.87 0.72
CA LEU A 29 6.42 2.55 0.93
C LEU A 29 7.26 1.84 1.99
N TRP A 30 8.57 1.81 1.77
CA TRP A 30 9.54 1.25 2.71
C TRP A 30 9.89 2.24 3.81
N GLN A 31 10.36 1.74 4.97
CA GLN A 31 10.77 2.58 6.10
C GLN A 31 11.78 3.67 5.73
N HIS A 32 12.69 3.37 4.79
CA HIS A 32 13.73 4.27 4.31
C HIS A 32 13.50 4.65 2.83
N GLU A 33 12.25 4.88 2.43
CA GLU A 33 11.91 5.39 1.10
C GLU A 33 12.59 6.74 0.85
N ARG A 34 13.12 6.96 -0.35
CA ARG A 34 13.62 8.28 -0.74
C ARG A 34 12.46 9.29 -0.70
N PRO A 35 12.67 10.50 -0.14
CA PRO A 35 11.64 11.53 -0.17
C PRO A 35 11.25 11.82 -1.63
N ASN A 36 9.95 11.96 -1.87
CA ASN A 36 9.37 12.31 -3.17
C ASN A 36 9.53 11.26 -4.29
N ARG A 37 9.80 9.98 -3.97
CA ARG A 37 9.84 8.90 -4.99
C ARG A 37 8.45 8.61 -5.58
N VAL A 38 7.41 8.70 -4.75
CA VAL A 38 6.02 8.60 -5.18
C VAL A 38 5.38 9.97 -4.90
N PRO A 39 4.88 10.68 -5.92
CA PRO A 39 4.17 11.93 -5.73
C PRO A 39 2.81 11.61 -5.11
N LEU A 40 2.77 11.56 -3.78
CA LEU A 40 1.54 11.42 -3.01
C LEU A 40 1.11 12.81 -2.57
N ASP A 41 -0.14 13.16 -2.87
CA ASP A 41 -0.80 14.33 -2.29
C ASP A 41 -0.95 14.17 -0.77
N GLU A 42 -1.68 15.08 -0.14
CA GLU A 42 -1.93 15.07 1.30
C GLU A 42 -2.41 13.69 1.81
N MET A 43 -1.60 13.08 2.67
CA MET A 43 -1.82 11.76 3.26
C MET A 43 -2.40 11.90 4.67
N ARG A 44 -3.53 11.25 4.92
CA ARG A 44 -4.18 11.17 6.24
C ARG A 44 -4.02 9.79 6.83
N LEU A 45 -3.60 9.72 8.09
CA LEU A 45 -3.55 8.46 8.82
C LEU A 45 -4.98 7.92 8.93
N SER A 46 -5.20 6.67 8.54
CA SER A 46 -6.51 6.01 8.63
C SER A 46 -6.34 4.61 9.18
N GLU A 47 -6.63 4.47 10.48
CA GLU A 47 -6.68 3.18 11.15
C GLU A 47 -8.00 2.45 10.90
N ASP A 48 -9.05 3.13 10.44
CA ASP A 48 -10.36 2.51 10.18
C ASP A 48 -10.56 2.04 8.73
N SER A 49 -9.55 2.25 7.88
CA SER A 49 -9.58 1.83 6.48
C SER A 49 -9.66 0.30 6.37
N SER A 50 -10.79 -0.17 5.82
CA SER A 50 -11.07 -1.59 5.64
C SER A 50 -10.10 -2.23 4.64
N LEU A 51 -9.75 -1.48 3.58
CA LEU A 51 -8.80 -1.91 2.57
C LEU A 51 -7.37 -2.00 3.11
N LEU A 52 -6.92 -1.02 3.90
CA LEU A 52 -5.58 -1.04 4.47
C LEU A 52 -5.45 -2.15 5.52
N ALA A 53 -6.51 -2.44 6.28
CA ALA A 53 -6.56 -3.57 7.19
C ALA A 53 -6.45 -4.92 6.46
N GLU A 54 -7.17 -5.06 5.35
CA GLU A 54 -7.11 -6.26 4.52
C GLU A 54 -5.75 -6.40 3.83
N THR A 55 -5.18 -5.30 3.35
CA THR A 55 -3.82 -5.27 2.78
C THR A 55 -2.78 -5.74 3.79
N GLU A 56 -2.83 -5.21 5.01
CA GLU A 56 -1.94 -5.62 6.10
C GLU A 56 -2.08 -7.12 6.40
N ARG A 57 -3.31 -7.64 6.48
CA ARG A 57 -3.57 -9.07 6.71
C ARG A 57 -2.94 -9.94 5.61
N GLN A 58 -3.17 -9.61 4.34
CA GLN A 58 -2.60 -10.37 3.22
C GLN A 58 -1.08 -10.29 3.18
N LEU A 59 -0.49 -9.14 3.53
CA LEU A 59 0.97 -9.00 3.63
C LEU A 59 1.54 -9.86 4.77
N ARG A 60 0.88 -9.93 5.93
CA ARG A 60 1.29 -10.83 7.02
C ARG A 60 1.23 -12.30 6.59
N GLU A 61 0.20 -12.69 5.83
CA GLU A 61 0.09 -14.04 5.27
C GLU A 61 1.20 -14.34 4.26
N TYR A 62 1.53 -13.36 3.41
CA TYR A 62 2.63 -13.48 2.45
C TYR A 62 3.98 -13.66 3.16
N PHE A 63 4.27 -12.80 4.14
CA PHE A 63 5.52 -12.89 4.91
C PHE A 63 5.62 -14.17 5.76
N SER A 64 4.49 -14.78 6.15
CA SER A 64 4.47 -16.08 6.83
C SER A 64 4.45 -17.28 5.87
N GLY A 65 4.53 -17.05 4.56
CA GLY A 65 4.52 -18.09 3.53
C GLY A 65 3.18 -18.78 3.31
N LYS A 66 2.09 -18.28 3.92
CA LYS A 66 0.73 -18.85 3.81
C LYS A 66 -0.01 -18.41 2.55
N ARG A 67 0.45 -17.34 1.92
CA ARG A 67 -0.15 -16.74 0.73
C ARG A 67 0.91 -16.46 -0.32
N SER A 68 0.60 -16.79 -1.56
CA SER A 68 1.44 -16.48 -2.74
C SER A 68 0.75 -15.54 -3.73
N ARG A 69 -0.54 -15.20 -3.53
CA ARG A 69 -1.34 -14.34 -4.40
C ARG A 69 -2.11 -13.29 -3.61
N PHE A 70 -2.10 -12.05 -4.07
CA PHE A 70 -2.87 -10.95 -3.50
C PHE A 70 -4.21 -10.79 -4.21
N GLU A 71 -5.24 -10.49 -3.43
CA GLU A 71 -6.59 -10.15 -3.87
C GLU A 71 -6.94 -8.78 -3.31
N LEU A 72 -6.29 -7.75 -3.87
CA LEU A 72 -6.46 -6.38 -3.46
C LEU A 72 -6.85 -5.55 -4.69
N PRO A 73 -7.79 -4.60 -4.56
CA PRO A 73 -8.07 -3.63 -5.61
C PRO A 73 -6.86 -2.70 -5.75
N LEU A 74 -6.03 -2.94 -6.78
CA LEU A 74 -4.87 -2.13 -7.11
C LEU A 74 -5.26 -1.12 -8.17
N ASP A 75 -4.89 0.14 -7.97
CA ASP A 75 -4.98 1.15 -9.03
C ASP A 75 -3.59 1.69 -9.35
N PHE A 76 -3.00 1.16 -10.41
CA PHE A 76 -1.68 1.56 -10.88
C PHE A 76 -1.78 2.90 -11.61
N GLN A 77 -1.33 3.96 -10.94
CA GLN A 77 -1.11 5.26 -11.54
C GLN A 77 0.27 5.26 -12.20
N GLY A 78 0.29 5.31 -13.53
CA GLY A 78 1.50 5.28 -14.33
C GLY A 78 1.21 5.43 -15.82
N THR A 79 2.27 5.62 -16.60
CA THR A 79 2.18 5.64 -18.05
C THR A 79 1.70 4.28 -18.58
N GLU A 80 1.19 4.27 -19.81
CA GLU A 80 0.80 3.02 -20.48
C GLU A 80 1.95 1.99 -20.53
N PHE A 81 3.19 2.44 -20.51
CA PHE A 81 4.35 1.55 -20.39
C PHE A 81 4.46 0.97 -18.97
N GLN A 82 4.31 1.79 -17.93
CA GLN A 82 4.35 1.33 -16.53
C GLN A 82 3.20 0.39 -16.17
N LYS A 83 2.05 0.50 -16.83
CA LYS A 83 0.90 -0.41 -16.64
C LYS A 83 1.05 -1.75 -17.37
N LYS A 84 1.94 -1.84 -18.36
CA LYS A 84 2.13 -3.04 -19.20
C LYS A 84 3.22 -3.99 -18.70
N VAL A 85 4.01 -3.58 -17.72
CA VAL A 85 5.16 -4.33 -17.18
C VAL A 85 4.76 -5.10 -15.93
#